data_AF-A0A369V6B5-F1
#
_entry.id   AF-A0A369V6B5-F1
#
_cell.length_a   1.000
_cell.length_b   1.000
_cell.length_c   1.000
_cell.angle_alpha   90.00
_cell.angle_beta   90.00
_cell.angle_gamma   90.00
#
_symmetry.space_group_name_H-M   'P 1'
#
loop_
_entity.id
_entity.type
_entity.pdbx_description
1 polymer ?
#
loop_
_entity_poly.entity_id
_entity_poly.type
_entity_poly.pdbx_seq_one_letter_code
_entity_poly.pdbx_strand_id
1 'polypeptide(L)'
;MAEGANATLVGGRRAGTESSGTPGRRRDRLPLAAVAAVFTVAQLLLVPPSMGLGWDETVYVSQVTSHHPAAFFSAPRSRGVPLLVAPVASWSASTELLRVYLAVLSGLGLYLALRAWRGLFPVRVLATAGAFFATLWVTLFYGPQAMPNYWVAVGALICVGCFVRVLGNGPGGRALWGVAAGAALMALMRPADAVWVAVPLLLFALVRRRRPPLLALAGGLAAGGLEWVAEAYAWHGGLAERLSRASEIQGGLGWNLAVDDQLRSLGGRGLCRPCTGAMPDLPVVLWWLLLPLAALLAVVVAVRARRPVPTLLPLACAVTSALPYLFMIGYAAPRFLQPAYALLAVPVADALWHLVRDGRGRWRPVLAPLVALALAGHLAVQAAVLVGTVNRNTDSRQDWSRVARELHRLGVRPPCLVTGHESIPIGYYTGCSSGEIGGNNGNTTAAEITETARRIPVAAVTGPGGTPPGYARDWTPHRVTDLSIRVAPPG
;
A
#
# COMPACT_ATOMS: atom_id res chain seq x y z
N MET A 1 -10.50 14.60 89.58
CA MET A 1 -10.56 13.32 88.86
C MET A 1 -11.47 13.54 87.65
N ALA A 2 -11.15 13.28 86.39
CA ALA A 2 -9.94 13.07 85.61
C ALA A 2 -10.40 13.32 84.15
N GLU A 3 -9.48 13.75 83.29
CA GLU A 3 -9.65 13.77 81.83
C GLU A 3 -9.97 12.39 81.24
N GLY A 4 -10.50 12.32 80.01
CA GLY A 4 -10.57 11.06 79.28
C GLY A 4 -11.12 11.16 77.85
N ALA A 5 -10.28 10.83 76.88
CA ALA A 5 -10.45 10.98 75.43
C ALA A 5 -10.86 9.69 74.70
N ASN A 6 -11.30 9.87 73.44
CA ASN A 6 -11.13 9.00 72.25
C ASN A 6 -11.99 7.74 71.97
N ALA A 7 -12.45 7.70 70.70
CA ALA A 7 -12.61 6.54 69.78
C ALA A 7 -13.78 5.54 70.06
N THR A 8 -14.55 4.96 69.12
CA THR A 8 -14.43 4.68 67.67
C THR A 8 -15.73 4.05 67.09
N LEU A 9 -15.98 4.29 65.78
CA LEU A 9 -16.53 3.39 64.72
C LEU A 9 -18.04 3.06 64.51
N VAL A 10 -18.34 2.90 63.20
CA VAL A 10 -19.46 2.25 62.47
C VAL A 10 -20.69 3.14 62.22
N GLY A 11 -21.24 3.34 61.02
CA GLY A 11 -21.10 2.73 59.70
C GLY A 11 -22.46 2.89 58.98
N GLY A 12 -22.48 3.39 57.74
CA GLY A 12 -23.74 3.62 57.04
C GLY A 12 -23.56 4.07 55.59
N ARG A 13 -23.01 3.19 54.75
CA ARG A 13 -22.97 3.35 53.28
C ARG A 13 -24.40 3.40 52.74
N ARG A 14 -24.77 4.50 52.07
CA ARG A 14 -25.88 4.49 51.10
C ARG A 14 -25.39 3.91 49.79
N ALA A 15 -25.94 2.75 49.46
CA ALA A 15 -25.80 2.08 48.19
C ALA A 15 -26.77 2.67 47.15
N GLY A 16 -26.30 2.75 45.91
CA GLY A 16 -27.10 2.39 44.73
C GLY A 16 -27.93 3.50 44.07
N THR A 17 -27.36 4.10 43.02
CA THR A 17 -27.93 4.00 41.66
C THR A 17 -26.85 4.41 40.65
N GLU A 18 -26.10 3.41 40.20
CA GLU A 18 -25.23 3.52 39.03
C GLU A 18 -26.10 3.81 37.80
N SER A 19 -26.02 5.03 37.28
CA SER A 19 -26.57 5.33 35.96
C SER A 19 -25.64 4.80 34.87
N SER A 20 -26.21 3.92 34.07
CA SER A 20 -25.77 3.35 32.80
C SER A 20 -24.81 4.19 31.93
N GLY A 21 -23.69 3.54 31.55
CA GLY A 21 -22.68 3.85 30.53
C GLY A 21 -22.90 4.90 29.42
N THR A 22 -21.86 5.74 29.27
CA THR A 22 -21.14 6.09 28.00
C THR A 22 -21.79 6.94 26.87
N PRO A 23 -22.20 8.19 27.11
CA PRO A 23 -22.35 9.19 26.03
C PRO A 23 -20.99 9.67 25.46
N GLY A 24 -19.99 9.94 26.33
CA GLY A 24 -18.70 10.50 25.92
C GLY A 24 -17.82 9.56 25.08
N ARG A 25 -17.87 8.26 25.37
CA ARG A 25 -17.07 7.24 24.66
C ARG A 25 -17.54 7.00 23.22
N ARG A 26 -18.83 7.23 22.92
CA ARG A 26 -19.40 7.17 21.56
C ARG A 26 -19.03 8.41 20.76
N ARG A 27 -19.13 9.61 21.35
CA ARG A 27 -18.74 10.88 20.71
C ARG A 27 -17.29 10.90 20.23
N ASP A 28 -16.37 10.32 20.99
CA ASP A 28 -14.95 10.28 20.59
C ASP A 28 -14.63 9.26 19.48
N ARG A 29 -15.53 8.32 19.18
CA ARG A 29 -15.29 7.27 18.15
C ARG A 29 -15.81 7.67 16.77
N LEU A 30 -16.82 8.54 16.73
CA LEU A 30 -17.50 8.96 15.50
C LEU A 30 -16.55 9.58 14.46
N PRO A 31 -15.58 10.46 14.80
CA PRO A 31 -14.75 11.10 13.78
C PRO A 31 -13.84 10.13 13.00
N LEU A 32 -13.23 9.16 13.69
CA LEU A 32 -12.35 8.17 13.03
C LEU A 32 -13.15 7.21 12.16
N ALA A 33 -14.33 6.80 12.64
CA ALA A 33 -15.24 5.97 11.87
C ALA A 33 -15.78 6.72 10.64
N ALA A 34 -16.09 8.02 10.78
CA ALA A 34 -16.53 8.85 9.67
C ALA A 34 -15.44 8.99 8.59
N VAL A 35 -14.18 9.24 8.98
CA VAL A 35 -13.05 9.29 8.02
C VAL A 35 -12.92 7.97 7.26
N ALA A 36 -12.97 6.84 7.96
CA ALA A 36 -12.90 5.52 7.33
C ALA A 36 -14.10 5.24 6.40
N ALA A 37 -15.31 5.60 6.82
CA ALA A 37 -16.51 5.44 6.00
C ALA A 37 -16.49 6.32 4.75
N VAL A 38 -16.10 7.60 4.89
CA VAL A 38 -15.93 8.52 3.76
C VAL A 38 -14.84 8.02 2.82
N PHE A 39 -13.73 7.47 3.35
CA PHE A 39 -12.69 6.86 2.54
C PHE A 39 -13.23 5.68 1.72
N THR A 40 -13.92 4.72 2.35
CA THR A 40 -14.55 3.59 1.64
C THR A 40 -15.55 4.06 0.59
N VAL A 41 -16.42 5.01 0.92
CA VAL A 41 -17.40 5.55 -0.04
C VAL A 41 -16.70 6.26 -1.20
N ALA A 42 -15.69 7.10 -0.92
CA ALA A 42 -14.92 7.79 -1.95
C ALA A 42 -14.19 6.80 -2.87
N GLN A 43 -13.63 5.71 -2.34
CA GLN A 43 -13.04 4.65 -3.15
C GLN A 43 -14.07 4.03 -4.11
N LEU A 44 -15.26 3.68 -3.61
CA LEU A 44 -16.32 3.06 -4.41
C LEU A 44 -16.92 3.99 -5.46
N LEU A 45 -16.99 5.30 -5.19
CA LEU A 45 -17.54 6.30 -6.09
C LEU A 45 -16.53 6.78 -7.14
N LEU A 46 -15.27 6.96 -6.74
CA LEU A 46 -14.23 7.57 -7.59
C LEU A 46 -13.39 6.54 -8.33
N VAL A 47 -13.35 5.28 -7.87
CA VAL A 47 -12.68 4.16 -8.54
C VAL A 47 -13.74 3.11 -8.85
N PRO A 48 -14.21 3.03 -10.12
CA PRO A 48 -15.30 2.14 -10.50
C PRO A 48 -15.02 0.70 -10.08
N PRO A 49 -15.93 0.04 -9.33
CA PRO A 49 -15.77 -1.37 -8.98
C PRO A 49 -15.65 -2.30 -10.21
N SER A 50 -16.21 -1.89 -11.35
CA SER A 50 -16.12 -2.59 -12.62
C SER A 50 -14.79 -2.42 -13.35
N MET A 51 -13.88 -1.58 -12.83
CA MET A 51 -12.54 -1.47 -13.38
C MET A 51 -11.80 -2.80 -13.19
N GLY A 52 -11.55 -3.47 -14.33
CA GLY A 52 -10.87 -4.75 -14.39
C GLY A 52 -9.51 -4.78 -13.68
N LEU A 53 -8.96 -5.99 -13.48
CA LEU A 53 -7.67 -6.18 -12.84
C LEU A 53 -6.53 -5.56 -13.66
N GLY A 54 -5.66 -4.81 -12.97
CA GLY A 54 -4.39 -4.35 -13.52
C GLY A 54 -3.34 -5.46 -13.63
N TRP A 55 -2.16 -5.11 -14.11
CA TRP A 55 -1.04 -6.04 -14.26
C TRP A 55 -0.68 -6.79 -12.97
N ASP A 56 -0.29 -6.09 -11.90
CA ASP A 56 0.12 -6.76 -10.67
C ASP A 56 -1.05 -7.46 -9.98
N GLU A 57 -2.27 -6.92 -10.11
CA GLU A 57 -3.46 -7.54 -9.54
C GLU A 57 -3.74 -8.88 -10.17
N THR A 58 -3.59 -8.96 -11.50
CA THR A 58 -3.66 -10.21 -12.25
C THR A 58 -2.66 -11.23 -11.71
N VAL A 59 -1.42 -10.81 -11.44
CA VAL A 59 -0.41 -11.70 -10.86
C VAL A 59 -0.86 -12.24 -9.50
N TYR A 60 -1.36 -11.39 -8.60
CA TYR A 60 -1.75 -11.82 -7.27
C TYR A 60 -3.05 -12.64 -7.23
N VAL A 61 -4.07 -12.23 -7.99
CA VAL A 61 -5.39 -12.89 -8.05
C VAL A 61 -5.27 -14.26 -8.72
N SER A 62 -4.46 -14.37 -9.78
CA SER A 62 -4.26 -15.64 -10.48
C SER A 62 -3.60 -16.73 -9.64
N GLN A 63 -2.99 -16.39 -8.48
CA GLN A 63 -2.40 -17.39 -7.58
C GLN A 63 -3.42 -18.21 -6.79
N VAL A 64 -4.65 -17.71 -6.65
CA VAL A 64 -5.67 -18.30 -5.76
C VAL A 64 -6.97 -18.64 -6.46
N THR A 65 -7.16 -18.14 -7.68
CA THR A 65 -8.34 -18.45 -8.49
C THR A 65 -8.14 -19.75 -9.28
N SER A 66 -9.21 -20.50 -9.49
CA SER A 66 -9.24 -21.67 -10.39
C SER A 66 -9.67 -21.33 -11.82
N HIS A 67 -10.10 -20.08 -12.05
CA HIS A 67 -10.70 -19.66 -13.33
C HIS A 67 -9.68 -19.31 -14.40
N HIS A 68 -8.45 -18.99 -14.02
CA HIS A 68 -7.38 -18.55 -14.92
C HIS A 68 -6.06 -19.22 -14.52
N PRO A 69 -5.17 -19.54 -15.48
CA PRO A 69 -3.84 -20.01 -15.17
C PRO A 69 -3.06 -19.01 -14.29
N ALA A 70 -2.27 -19.53 -13.36
CA ALA A 70 -1.43 -18.70 -12.49
C ALA A 70 -0.35 -17.98 -13.31
N ALA A 71 -0.33 -16.65 -13.22
CA ALA A 71 0.74 -15.86 -13.81
C ALA A 71 2.06 -16.05 -13.04
N PHE A 72 3.18 -15.75 -13.70
CA PHE A 72 4.50 -15.91 -13.10
C PHE A 72 4.66 -15.11 -11.80
N PHE A 73 4.94 -15.82 -10.72
CA PHE A 73 5.12 -15.24 -9.40
C PHE A 73 6.60 -14.96 -9.12
N SER A 74 7.05 -13.78 -9.52
CA SER A 74 8.46 -13.35 -9.41
C SER A 74 9.00 -13.32 -7.98
N ALA A 75 10.31 -13.50 -7.81
CA ALA A 75 11.04 -13.47 -6.54
C ALA A 75 10.69 -12.33 -5.54
N PRO A 76 10.52 -11.05 -5.94
CA PRO A 76 10.26 -9.97 -4.97
C PRO A 76 8.83 -9.99 -4.39
N ARG A 77 7.91 -10.77 -4.95
CA ARG A 77 6.52 -10.83 -4.49
C ARG A 77 6.40 -11.76 -3.28
N SER A 78 5.42 -11.47 -2.42
CA SER A 78 5.03 -12.30 -1.27
C SER A 78 3.53 -12.59 -1.30
N ARG A 79 3.12 -13.60 -0.54
CA ARG A 79 1.77 -14.20 -0.59
C ARG A 79 0.72 -13.45 0.22
N GLY A 80 1.08 -12.37 0.89
CA GLY A 80 0.11 -11.56 1.64
C GLY A 80 -1.05 -11.02 0.81
N VAL A 81 -0.80 -10.57 -0.41
CA VAL A 81 -1.88 -10.11 -1.30
C VAL A 81 -2.73 -11.27 -1.81
N PRO A 82 -2.17 -12.40 -2.30
CA PRO A 82 -2.93 -13.60 -2.60
C PRO A 82 -3.84 -14.05 -1.44
N LEU A 83 -3.31 -14.12 -0.22
CA LEU A 83 -4.08 -14.47 0.98
C LEU A 83 -5.18 -13.45 1.30
N LEU A 84 -4.91 -12.16 1.08
CA LEU A 84 -5.89 -11.09 1.26
C LEU A 84 -7.06 -11.23 0.28
N VAL A 85 -6.81 -11.56 -0.99
CA VAL A 85 -7.86 -11.65 -2.02
C VAL A 85 -8.54 -13.02 -2.06
N ALA A 86 -7.90 -14.06 -1.52
CA ALA A 86 -8.41 -15.43 -1.51
C ALA A 86 -9.87 -15.59 -1.04
N PRO A 87 -10.37 -14.88 -0.01
CA PRO A 87 -11.76 -15.01 0.44
C PRO A 87 -12.82 -14.66 -0.61
N VAL A 88 -12.45 -13.97 -1.69
CA VAL A 88 -13.34 -13.67 -2.83
C VAL A 88 -12.83 -14.35 -4.11
N ALA A 89 -11.55 -14.17 -4.42
CA ALA A 89 -10.95 -14.61 -5.68
C ALA A 89 -10.86 -16.13 -5.87
N SER A 90 -10.94 -16.91 -4.78
CA SER A 90 -10.88 -18.38 -4.87
C SER A 90 -12.15 -19.02 -5.43
N TRP A 91 -13.29 -18.33 -5.37
CA TRP A 91 -14.59 -18.86 -5.78
C TRP A 91 -15.40 -17.93 -6.69
N SER A 92 -15.02 -16.65 -6.81
CA SER A 92 -15.69 -15.68 -7.67
C SER A 92 -14.72 -15.02 -8.65
N ALA A 93 -15.15 -14.93 -9.91
CA ALA A 93 -14.48 -14.13 -10.93
C ALA A 93 -14.94 -12.66 -10.97
N SER A 94 -15.90 -12.24 -10.12
CA SER A 94 -16.42 -10.87 -10.13
C SER A 94 -15.38 -9.89 -9.59
N THR A 95 -14.93 -8.99 -10.47
CA THR A 95 -14.02 -7.92 -10.07
C THR A 95 -14.73 -6.94 -9.15
N GLU A 96 -15.99 -6.62 -9.40
CA GLU A 96 -16.80 -5.70 -8.60
C GLU A 96 -16.88 -6.16 -7.14
N LEU A 97 -17.17 -7.46 -6.94
CA LEU A 97 -17.23 -8.05 -5.60
C LEU A 97 -15.88 -7.93 -4.89
N LEU A 98 -14.78 -8.22 -5.59
CA LEU A 98 -13.43 -8.10 -5.05
C LEU A 98 -13.08 -6.65 -4.70
N ARG A 99 -13.42 -5.67 -5.55
CA ARG A 99 -13.20 -4.24 -5.30
C ARG A 99 -13.97 -3.76 -4.07
N VAL A 100 -15.25 -4.12 -3.96
CA VAL A 100 -16.09 -3.75 -2.81
C VAL A 100 -15.53 -4.33 -1.52
N TYR A 101 -15.17 -5.61 -1.53
CA TYR A 101 -14.52 -6.28 -0.41
C TYR A 101 -13.23 -5.55 0.02
N LEU A 102 -12.33 -5.25 -0.93
CA LEU A 102 -11.08 -4.55 -0.64
C LEU A 102 -11.30 -3.11 -0.15
N ALA A 103 -12.28 -2.37 -0.70
CA ALA A 103 -12.61 -1.01 -0.26
C ALA A 103 -13.15 -0.97 1.19
N VAL A 104 -13.98 -1.95 1.56
CA VAL A 104 -14.48 -2.08 2.93
C VAL A 104 -13.34 -2.45 3.88
N LEU A 105 -12.51 -3.42 3.50
CA LEU A 105 -11.35 -3.80 4.32
C LEU A 105 -10.34 -2.66 4.44
N SER A 106 -10.12 -1.87 3.38
CA SER A 106 -9.19 -0.75 3.44
C SER A 106 -9.68 0.31 4.43
N GLY A 107 -10.97 0.68 4.37
CA GLY A 107 -11.57 1.58 5.37
C GLY A 107 -11.47 1.05 6.80
N LEU A 108 -11.77 -0.24 7.01
CA LEU A 108 -11.62 -0.89 8.31
C LEU A 108 -10.16 -0.86 8.79
N GLY A 109 -9.21 -1.15 7.90
CA GLY A 109 -7.77 -1.08 8.17
C GLY A 109 -7.33 0.31 8.61
N LEU A 110 -7.78 1.37 7.91
CA LEU A 110 -7.51 2.75 8.30
C LEU A 110 -8.09 3.08 9.67
N TYR A 111 -9.34 2.67 9.93
CA TYR A 111 -9.98 2.87 11.23
C TYR A 111 -9.20 2.21 12.37
N LEU A 112 -8.77 0.96 12.19
CA LEU A 112 -7.98 0.22 13.19
C LEU A 112 -6.60 0.84 13.39
N ALA A 113 -5.95 1.28 12.30
CA ALA A 113 -4.69 2.01 12.34
C ALA A 113 -4.80 3.29 13.16
N LEU A 114 -5.77 4.16 12.87
CA LEU A 114 -5.99 5.40 13.62
C LEU A 114 -6.34 5.13 15.09
N ARG A 115 -7.04 4.03 15.38
CA ARG A 115 -7.33 3.61 16.76
C ARG A 115 -6.08 3.28 17.57
N ALA A 116 -5.04 2.74 16.94
CA ALA A 116 -3.77 2.45 17.59
C ALA A 116 -3.11 3.71 18.20
N TRP A 117 -3.46 4.90 17.71
CA TRP A 117 -2.90 6.18 18.16
C TRP A 117 -3.77 6.91 19.19
N ARG A 118 -4.95 6.37 19.54
CA ARG A 118 -5.83 7.01 20.53
C ARG A 118 -5.13 7.15 21.88
N GLY A 119 -5.27 8.31 22.51
CA GLY A 119 -4.62 8.61 23.79
C GLY A 119 -3.15 9.02 23.68
N LEU A 120 -2.53 8.90 22.50
CA LEU A 120 -1.25 9.56 22.19
C LEU A 120 -1.49 10.98 21.65
N PHE A 121 -2.51 11.13 20.79
CA PHE A 121 -2.91 12.42 20.21
C PHE A 121 -4.43 12.66 20.37
N PRO A 122 -4.88 13.94 20.34
CA PRO A 122 -6.29 14.28 20.31
C PRO A 122 -7.01 13.67 19.10
N VAL A 123 -8.28 13.28 19.25
CA VAL A 123 -9.07 12.63 18.17
C VAL A 123 -9.12 13.47 16.89
N ARG A 124 -9.20 14.80 17.00
CA ARG A 124 -9.17 15.72 15.84
C ARG A 124 -7.88 15.61 15.02
N VAL A 125 -6.73 15.42 15.69
CA VAL A 125 -5.42 15.26 15.03
C VAL A 125 -5.42 13.95 14.25
N LEU A 126 -5.90 12.86 14.88
CA LEU A 126 -6.00 11.55 14.25
C LEU A 126 -6.98 11.54 13.07
N ALA A 127 -8.12 12.22 13.19
CA ALA A 127 -9.07 12.36 12.09
C ALA A 127 -8.46 13.17 10.93
N THR A 128 -7.71 14.24 11.23
CA THR A 128 -7.03 15.05 10.21
C THR A 128 -5.92 14.27 9.51
N ALA A 129 -5.10 13.53 10.27
CA ALA A 129 -4.06 12.65 9.73
C ALA A 129 -4.66 11.56 8.84
N GLY A 130 -5.75 10.94 9.29
CA GLY A 130 -6.52 9.99 8.50
C GLY A 130 -7.04 10.61 7.22
N ALA A 131 -7.59 11.82 7.27
CA ALA A 131 -8.07 12.55 6.11
C ALA A 131 -6.93 12.84 5.12
N PHE A 132 -5.80 13.41 5.57
CA PHE A 132 -4.64 13.67 4.70
C PHE A 132 -4.18 12.43 3.96
N PHE A 133 -4.08 11.29 4.64
CA PHE A 133 -3.67 10.04 4.00
C PHE A 133 -4.75 9.49 3.06
N ALA A 134 -6.02 9.51 3.50
CA ALA A 134 -7.16 8.96 2.77
C ALA A 134 -7.55 9.78 1.53
N THR A 135 -7.21 11.07 1.47
CA THR A 135 -7.53 11.94 0.31
C THR A 135 -6.42 12.00 -0.72
N LEU A 136 -5.27 11.35 -0.49
CA LEU A 136 -4.25 11.21 -1.53
C LEU A 136 -4.81 10.37 -2.68
N TRP A 137 -4.63 10.83 -3.92
CA TRP A 137 -5.06 10.09 -5.10
C TRP A 137 -4.50 8.68 -5.13
N VAL A 138 -3.24 8.51 -4.69
CA VAL A 138 -2.55 7.22 -4.60
C VAL A 138 -3.28 6.28 -3.63
N THR A 139 -3.71 6.80 -2.48
CA THR A 139 -4.39 6.00 -1.44
C THR A 139 -5.81 5.63 -1.88
N LEU A 140 -6.55 6.57 -2.47
CA LEU A 140 -7.88 6.30 -3.05
C LEU A 140 -7.80 5.28 -4.19
N PHE A 141 -6.82 5.44 -5.09
CA PHE A 141 -6.67 4.57 -6.25
C PHE A 141 -6.26 3.15 -5.87
N TYR A 142 -5.26 2.98 -4.99
CA TYR A 142 -4.71 1.66 -4.66
C TYR A 142 -5.37 0.96 -3.48
N GLY A 143 -6.13 1.66 -2.65
CA GLY A 143 -6.82 1.03 -1.51
C GLY A 143 -7.78 -0.11 -1.89
N PRO A 144 -8.61 0.00 -2.95
CA PRO A 144 -9.49 -1.08 -3.40
C PRO A 144 -8.80 -2.00 -4.42
N GLN A 145 -7.46 -2.03 -4.48
CA GLN A 145 -6.69 -2.86 -5.40
C GLN A 145 -5.93 -3.97 -4.69
N ALA A 146 -5.72 -5.08 -5.40
CA ALA A 146 -4.92 -6.21 -4.95
C ALA A 146 -3.44 -5.84 -4.99
N MET A 147 -3.01 -4.99 -4.06
CA MET A 147 -1.68 -4.40 -3.99
C MET A 147 -1.19 -4.34 -2.54
N PRO A 148 0.10 -4.58 -2.27
CA PRO A 148 0.59 -4.68 -0.89
C PRO A 148 0.77 -3.33 -0.19
N ASN A 149 1.02 -2.25 -0.94
CA ASN A 149 1.55 -0.98 -0.42
C ASN A 149 0.66 -0.31 0.65
N TYR A 150 -0.65 -0.29 0.42
CA TYR A 150 -1.61 0.24 1.39
C TYR A 150 -1.61 -0.56 2.69
N TRP A 151 -1.54 -1.90 2.59
CA TRP A 151 -1.54 -2.79 3.76
C TRP A 151 -0.26 -2.68 4.58
N VAL A 152 0.88 -2.46 3.92
CA VAL A 152 2.14 -2.12 4.62
C VAL A 152 1.98 -0.80 5.37
N ALA A 153 1.34 0.22 4.78
CA ALA A 153 1.09 1.49 5.45
C ALA A 153 0.18 1.36 6.68
N VAL A 154 -0.90 0.56 6.57
CA VAL A 154 -1.78 0.22 7.71
C VAL A 154 -1.00 -0.54 8.79
N GLY A 155 -0.23 -1.56 8.41
CA GLY A 155 0.62 -2.33 9.33
C GLY A 155 1.65 -1.46 10.05
N ALA A 156 2.27 -0.53 9.33
CA ALA A 156 3.23 0.44 9.88
C ALA A 156 2.57 1.36 10.91
N LEU A 157 1.40 1.93 10.60
CA LEU A 157 0.65 2.78 11.54
C LEU A 157 0.26 2.02 12.81
N ILE A 158 -0.25 0.79 12.67
CA ILE A 158 -0.62 -0.06 13.82
C ILE A 158 0.62 -0.38 14.67
N CYS A 159 1.68 -0.87 14.01
CA CYS A 159 2.90 -1.29 14.67
C CYS A 159 3.56 -0.14 15.44
N VAL A 160 3.82 0.99 14.78
CA VAL A 160 4.47 2.16 15.39
C VAL A 160 3.59 2.77 16.49
N GLY A 161 2.29 2.93 16.24
CA GLY A 161 1.36 3.51 17.22
C GLY A 161 1.29 2.67 18.50
N CYS A 162 1.14 1.35 18.37
CA CYS A 162 1.15 0.43 19.50
C CYS A 162 2.51 0.36 20.20
N PHE A 163 3.62 0.43 19.46
CA PHE A 163 4.97 0.47 20.02
C PHE A 163 5.14 1.71 20.91
N VAL A 164 4.77 2.89 20.43
CA VAL A 164 4.80 4.13 21.22
C VAL A 164 3.91 4.02 22.47
N ARG A 165 2.74 3.38 22.37
CA ARG A 165 1.87 3.15 23.54
C ARG A 165 2.52 2.28 24.61
N VAL A 166 3.21 1.22 24.22
CA VAL A 166 3.95 0.33 25.15
C VAL A 166 5.03 1.10 25.90
N LEU A 167 5.67 2.08 25.24
CA LEU A 167 6.69 2.92 25.88
C LEU A 167 6.11 3.86 26.95
N GLY A 168 4.93 4.43 26.72
CA GLY A 168 4.33 5.45 27.59
C GLY A 168 3.52 4.90 28.78
N ASN A 169 2.82 3.78 28.62
CA ASN A 169 1.89 3.26 29.64
C ASN A 169 2.33 1.93 30.27
N GLY A 170 3.54 1.44 29.97
CA GLY A 170 3.98 0.09 30.31
C GLY A 170 3.45 -1.00 29.36
N PRO A 171 3.94 -2.24 29.47
CA PRO A 171 3.61 -3.34 28.55
C PRO A 171 2.18 -3.87 28.79
N GLY A 172 1.17 -3.14 28.31
CA GLY A 172 -0.17 -3.67 28.19
C GLY A 172 -0.23 -4.73 27.08
N GLY A 173 -0.72 -5.94 27.39
CA GLY A 173 -0.73 -7.07 26.44
C GLY A 173 -1.37 -6.77 25.09
N ARG A 174 -2.46 -5.98 25.05
CA ARG A 174 -3.12 -5.57 23.81
C ARG A 174 -2.24 -4.75 22.87
N ALA A 175 -1.39 -3.87 23.41
CA ALA A 175 -0.50 -3.05 22.60
C ALA A 175 0.66 -3.87 22.05
N LEU A 176 1.21 -4.83 22.83
CA LEU A 176 2.21 -5.78 22.33
C LEU A 176 1.66 -6.63 21.18
N TRP A 177 0.43 -7.15 21.30
CA TRP A 177 -0.24 -7.84 20.20
C TRP A 177 -0.41 -6.96 18.97
N GLY A 178 -0.69 -5.66 19.14
CA GLY A 178 -0.73 -4.73 18.02
C GLY A 178 0.63 -4.50 17.36
N VAL A 179 1.73 -4.48 18.12
CA VAL A 179 3.09 -4.45 17.55
C VAL A 179 3.35 -5.70 16.72
N ALA A 180 3.09 -6.89 17.27
CA ALA A 180 3.29 -8.15 16.58
C ALA A 180 2.41 -8.27 15.33
N ALA A 181 1.12 -7.93 15.43
CA ALA A 181 0.18 -8.01 14.31
C ALA A 181 0.51 -7.01 13.20
N GLY A 182 0.89 -5.77 13.53
CA GLY A 182 1.31 -4.78 12.54
C GLY A 182 2.60 -5.19 11.82
N ALA A 183 3.58 -5.73 12.56
CA ALA A 183 4.82 -6.26 12.01
C ALA A 183 4.59 -7.48 11.09
N ALA A 184 3.74 -8.41 11.52
CA ALA A 184 3.35 -9.57 10.71
C ALA A 184 2.63 -9.15 9.43
N LEU A 185 1.69 -8.20 9.52
CA LEU A 185 1.00 -7.68 8.34
C LEU A 185 1.97 -7.06 7.34
N MET A 186 2.91 -6.21 7.78
CA MET A 186 3.91 -5.63 6.89
C MET A 186 4.77 -6.72 6.23
N ALA A 187 5.30 -7.66 7.02
CA ALA A 187 6.19 -8.70 6.51
C ALA A 187 5.48 -9.64 5.54
N LEU A 188 4.21 -9.97 5.81
CA LEU A 188 3.39 -10.79 4.93
C LEU A 188 3.14 -10.10 3.57
N MET A 189 2.92 -8.77 3.60
CA MET A 189 2.61 -7.97 2.41
C MET A 189 3.85 -7.65 1.58
N ARG A 190 4.94 -7.20 2.22
CA ARG A 190 6.27 -6.91 1.64
C ARG A 190 7.35 -7.06 2.72
N PRO A 191 8.07 -8.19 2.76
CA PRO A 191 9.12 -8.43 3.75
C PRO A 191 10.20 -7.34 3.78
N ALA A 192 10.64 -6.85 2.60
CA ALA A 192 11.65 -5.81 2.50
C ALA A 192 11.21 -4.50 3.17
N ASP A 193 10.00 -4.02 2.89
CA ASP A 193 9.45 -2.79 3.48
C ASP A 193 9.30 -2.92 5.00
N ALA A 194 8.88 -4.10 5.47
CA ALA A 194 8.74 -4.37 6.89
C ALA A 194 10.07 -4.20 7.65
N VAL A 195 11.18 -4.65 7.06
CA VAL A 195 12.53 -4.45 7.62
C VAL A 195 12.83 -2.96 7.71
N TRP A 196 12.66 -2.21 6.62
CA TRP A 196 12.96 -0.77 6.59
C TRP A 196 12.11 0.04 7.57
N VAL A 197 10.83 -0.27 7.73
CA VAL A 197 9.96 0.36 8.75
C VAL A 197 10.39 -0.03 10.17
N ALA A 198 10.81 -1.28 10.39
CA ALA A 198 11.12 -1.80 11.72
C ALA A 198 12.50 -1.39 12.26
N VAL A 199 13.47 -1.01 11.40
CA VAL A 199 14.84 -0.65 11.82
C VAL A 199 14.87 0.37 12.98
N PRO A 200 14.18 1.53 12.90
CA PRO A 200 14.18 2.48 14.01
C PRO A 200 13.57 1.92 15.30
N LEU A 201 12.53 1.08 15.19
CA LEU A 201 11.87 0.46 16.34
C LEU A 201 12.77 -0.57 17.03
N LEU A 202 13.45 -1.41 16.23
CA LEU A 202 14.40 -2.42 16.71
C LEU A 202 15.57 -1.75 17.44
N LEU A 203 16.21 -0.78 16.79
CA LEU A 203 17.31 -0.01 17.37
C LEU A 203 16.88 0.68 18.66
N PHE A 204 15.71 1.34 18.66
CA PHE A 204 15.18 1.99 19.85
C PHE A 204 14.94 0.99 20.99
N ALA A 205 14.30 -0.15 20.70
CA ALA A 205 14.02 -1.18 21.70
C ALA A 205 15.31 -1.77 22.28
N LEU A 206 16.33 -2.02 21.45
CA LEU A 206 17.63 -2.54 21.85
C LEU A 206 18.38 -1.54 22.74
N VAL A 207 18.53 -0.30 22.29
CA VAL A 207 19.23 0.76 23.04
C VAL A 207 18.55 1.04 24.38
N ARG A 208 17.20 1.04 24.40
CA ARG A 208 16.42 1.24 25.64
C ARG A 208 16.19 -0.05 26.43
N ARG A 209 16.77 -1.18 25.99
CA ARG A 209 16.64 -2.53 26.60
C ARG A 209 15.19 -2.95 26.88
N ARG A 210 14.26 -2.59 25.99
CA ARG A 210 12.82 -2.88 26.10
C ARG A 210 12.52 -4.25 25.48
N ARG A 211 12.69 -5.32 26.26
CA ARG A 211 12.49 -6.71 25.79
C ARG A 211 11.08 -7.02 25.28
N PRO A 212 9.97 -6.65 25.96
CA PRO A 212 8.65 -7.04 25.48
C PRO A 212 8.29 -6.53 24.07
N PRO A 213 8.42 -5.21 23.75
CA PRO A 213 8.13 -4.74 22.40
C PRO A 213 9.15 -5.23 21.37
N LEU A 214 10.40 -5.50 21.77
CA LEU A 214 11.41 -6.12 20.90
C LEU A 214 10.97 -7.53 20.46
N LEU A 215 10.57 -8.38 21.42
CA LEU A 215 10.12 -9.74 21.15
C LEU A 215 8.82 -9.76 20.33
N ALA A 216 7.87 -8.86 20.63
CA ALA A 216 6.65 -8.73 19.86
C ALA A 216 6.94 -8.32 18.40
N LEU A 217 7.84 -7.35 18.19
CA LEU A 217 8.23 -6.90 16.86
C LEU A 217 8.96 -8.00 16.08
N ALA A 218 9.97 -8.64 16.70
CA ALA A 218 10.73 -9.71 16.07
C ALA A 218 9.84 -10.93 15.75
N GLY A 219 8.98 -11.33 16.69
CA GLY A 219 8.04 -12.43 16.50
C GLY A 219 7.02 -12.14 15.40
N GLY A 220 6.51 -10.91 15.32
CA GLY A 220 5.62 -10.48 14.24
C GLY A 220 6.30 -10.52 12.87
N LEU A 221 7.50 -9.95 12.75
CA LEU A 221 8.28 -9.99 11.50
C LEU A 221 8.58 -11.43 11.06
N ALA A 222 9.00 -12.29 11.99
CA ALA A 222 9.29 -13.69 11.71
C ALA A 222 8.02 -14.42 11.25
N ALA A 223 6.89 -14.25 11.95
CA ALA A 223 5.63 -14.90 11.60
C ALA A 223 5.13 -14.47 10.21
N GLY A 224 5.17 -13.18 9.89
CA GLY A 224 4.74 -12.68 8.58
C GLY A 224 5.71 -12.99 7.44
N GLY A 225 7.01 -13.11 7.73
CA GLY A 225 8.05 -13.41 6.75
C GLY A 225 8.29 -14.91 6.50
N LEU A 226 7.77 -15.79 7.38
CA LEU A 226 8.07 -17.22 7.36
C LEU A 226 7.75 -17.88 6.02
N GLU A 227 6.57 -17.59 5.46
CA GLU A 227 6.15 -18.13 4.17
C GLU A 227 7.11 -17.73 3.04
N TRP A 228 7.51 -16.45 3.00
CA TRP A 228 8.45 -15.95 1.99
C TRP A 228 9.83 -16.59 2.13
N VAL A 229 10.28 -16.84 3.35
CA VAL A 229 11.54 -17.55 3.60
C VAL A 229 11.43 -19.02 3.18
N ALA A 230 10.36 -19.72 3.58
CA ALA A 230 10.13 -21.11 3.19
C ALA A 230 10.09 -21.27 1.66
N GLU A 231 9.40 -20.37 0.98
CA GLU A 231 9.35 -20.34 -0.47
C GLU A 231 10.72 -20.08 -1.11
N ALA A 232 11.58 -19.28 -0.47
CA ALA A 232 12.91 -19.03 -0.97
C ALA A 232 13.71 -20.33 -1.10
N TYR A 233 13.61 -21.21 -0.10
CA TYR A 233 14.29 -22.52 -0.12
C TYR A 233 13.59 -23.54 -1.03
N ALA A 234 12.26 -23.53 -1.11
CA ALA A 234 11.52 -24.51 -1.90
C ALA A 234 11.55 -24.23 -3.42
N TRP A 235 11.52 -22.96 -3.85
CA TRP A 235 11.34 -22.61 -5.27
C TRP A 235 12.39 -21.65 -5.85
N HIS A 236 13.22 -21.04 -5.02
CA HIS A 236 14.18 -20.02 -5.46
C HIS A 236 15.65 -20.38 -5.19
N GLY A 237 15.97 -21.61 -4.80
CA GLY A 237 17.36 -22.03 -4.56
C GLY A 237 17.97 -21.47 -3.27
N GLY A 238 17.15 -20.92 -2.37
CA GLY A 238 17.56 -20.36 -1.09
C GLY A 238 17.32 -18.86 -0.98
N LEU A 239 17.56 -18.33 0.23
CA LEU A 239 17.30 -16.94 0.57
C LEU A 239 18.16 -15.94 -0.22
N ALA A 240 19.46 -16.24 -0.37
CA ALA A 240 20.40 -15.37 -1.08
C ALA A 240 20.06 -15.28 -2.57
N GLU A 241 19.77 -16.41 -3.20
CA GLU A 241 19.37 -16.47 -4.61
C GLU A 241 18.04 -15.74 -4.86
N ARG A 242 17.03 -15.91 -3.98
CA ARG A 242 15.78 -15.15 -4.06
C ARG A 242 16.03 -13.64 -3.95
N LEU A 243 16.92 -13.21 -3.06
CA LEU A 243 17.29 -11.80 -2.90
C LEU A 243 18.04 -11.25 -4.12
N SER A 244 18.98 -12.02 -4.71
CA SER A 244 19.68 -11.64 -5.94
C SER A 244 18.70 -11.47 -7.09
N ARG A 245 17.84 -12.46 -7.32
CA ARG A 245 16.80 -12.38 -8.35
C ARG A 245 15.81 -11.26 -8.10
N ALA A 246 15.42 -11.02 -6.85
CA ALA A 246 14.56 -9.89 -6.51
C ALA A 246 15.22 -8.56 -6.83
N SER A 247 16.52 -8.43 -6.57
CA SER A 247 17.33 -7.27 -6.94
C SER A 247 17.36 -7.07 -8.46
N GLU A 248 17.70 -8.11 -9.22
CA GLU A 248 17.75 -8.09 -10.69
C GLU A 248 16.40 -7.69 -11.31
N ILE A 249 15.30 -8.31 -10.85
CA ILE A 249 13.93 -8.01 -11.28
C ILE A 249 13.53 -6.57 -10.93
N GLN A 250 14.10 -5.98 -9.90
CA GLN A 250 13.91 -4.58 -9.53
C GLN A 250 14.91 -3.62 -10.23
N GLY A 251 15.67 -4.10 -11.21
CA GLY A 251 16.61 -3.27 -11.97
C GLY A 251 17.98 -3.12 -11.31
N GLY A 252 18.30 -4.01 -10.38
CA GLY A 252 19.51 -3.95 -9.56
C GLY A 252 19.34 -3.01 -8.38
N LEU A 253 19.15 -3.56 -7.17
CA LEU A 253 19.24 -2.81 -5.93
C LEU A 253 20.68 -2.32 -5.76
N GLY A 254 20.87 -1.01 -5.95
CA GLY A 254 22.16 -0.33 -5.87
C GLY A 254 21.92 1.16 -5.69
N TRP A 255 22.96 1.98 -5.59
CA TRP A 255 22.77 3.43 -5.41
C TRP A 255 22.15 4.07 -6.66
N ASN A 256 20.93 4.60 -6.52
CA ASN A 256 20.15 5.25 -7.59
C ASN A 256 19.46 6.49 -7.04
N LEU A 257 19.64 7.67 -7.63
CA LEU A 257 18.93 8.88 -7.19
C LEU A 257 17.59 9.00 -7.95
N ALA A 258 16.50 8.51 -7.34
CA ALA A 258 15.17 8.46 -7.97
C ALA A 258 14.18 9.50 -7.39
N VAL A 259 14.69 10.56 -6.75
CA VAL A 259 13.85 11.62 -6.16
C VAL A 259 12.99 12.31 -7.24
N ASP A 260 13.60 12.62 -8.38
CA ASP A 260 12.92 13.22 -9.52
C ASP A 260 11.98 12.23 -10.22
N ASP A 261 12.32 10.94 -10.28
CA ASP A 261 11.41 9.90 -10.76
C ASP A 261 10.14 9.79 -9.91
N GLN A 262 10.27 9.86 -8.58
CA GLN A 262 9.10 9.88 -7.69
C GLN A 262 8.23 11.10 -7.98
N LEU A 263 8.81 12.29 -8.15
CA LEU A 263 8.09 13.51 -8.55
C LEU A 263 7.40 13.35 -9.91
N ARG A 264 8.08 12.79 -10.92
CA ARG A 264 7.48 12.48 -12.24
C ARG A 264 6.29 11.56 -12.13
N SER A 265 6.31 10.62 -11.18
CA SER A 265 5.25 9.63 -11.01
C SER A 265 3.96 10.21 -10.39
N LEU A 266 4.05 11.33 -9.65
CA LEU A 266 2.93 11.94 -8.95
C LEU A 266 1.79 12.43 -9.85
N GLY A 267 2.06 12.64 -11.15
CA GLY A 267 1.06 13.00 -12.17
C GLY A 267 0.11 11.86 -12.60
N GLY A 268 0.04 10.78 -11.83
CA GLY A 268 -0.84 9.64 -12.12
C GLY A 268 -0.20 8.56 -13.00
N ARG A 269 1.14 8.46 -13.00
CA ARG A 269 1.86 7.34 -13.63
C ARG A 269 1.96 6.21 -12.60
N GLY A 270 1.21 5.12 -12.83
CA GLY A 270 1.10 4.03 -11.85
C GLY A 270 2.40 3.24 -11.63
N LEU A 271 3.22 3.14 -12.67
CA LEU A 271 4.58 2.61 -12.66
C LEU A 271 5.30 3.20 -13.87
N CYS A 272 6.52 3.71 -13.70
CA CYS A 272 7.34 4.22 -14.78
C CYS A 272 8.75 3.61 -14.68
N ARG A 273 9.19 2.92 -15.74
CA ARG A 273 10.47 2.19 -15.76
C ARG A 273 11.02 2.08 -17.20
N PRO A 274 12.05 2.87 -17.58
CA PRO A 274 12.61 4.01 -16.84
C PRO A 274 11.59 5.15 -16.69
N CYS A 275 11.75 6.01 -15.69
CA CYS A 275 10.82 7.13 -15.49
C CYS A 275 11.23 8.36 -16.30
N THR A 276 11.09 8.27 -17.62
CA THR A 276 11.35 9.36 -18.55
C THR A 276 10.08 10.17 -18.85
N GLY A 277 10.24 11.42 -19.28
CA GLY A 277 9.15 12.32 -19.67
C GLY A 277 9.03 13.58 -18.82
N ALA A 278 8.07 14.42 -19.19
CA ALA A 278 7.88 15.73 -18.57
C ALA A 278 7.47 15.62 -17.09
N MET A 279 7.93 16.58 -16.29
CA MET A 279 7.48 16.79 -14.92
C MET A 279 6.01 17.19 -14.90
N PRO A 280 5.23 16.73 -13.90
CA PRO A 280 3.90 17.26 -13.65
C PRO A 280 3.94 18.75 -13.32
N ASP A 281 2.82 19.42 -13.51
CA ASP A 281 2.68 20.83 -13.15
C ASP A 281 2.95 21.06 -11.65
N LEU A 282 3.45 22.24 -11.31
CA LEU A 282 3.84 22.60 -9.94
C LEU A 282 2.76 22.30 -8.89
N PRO A 283 1.44 22.56 -9.12
CA PRO A 283 0.41 22.23 -8.14
C PRO A 283 0.34 20.74 -7.76
N VAL A 284 0.70 19.83 -8.67
CA VAL A 284 0.69 18.37 -8.43
C VAL A 284 1.81 17.95 -7.48
N VAL A 285 2.97 18.58 -7.58
CA VAL A 285 4.18 18.21 -6.81
C VAL A 285 4.37 19.05 -5.54
N LEU A 286 3.70 20.21 -5.44
CA LEU A 286 3.90 21.17 -4.35
C LEU A 286 3.74 20.55 -2.96
N TRP A 287 2.70 19.75 -2.73
CA TRP A 287 2.47 19.12 -1.43
C TRP A 287 3.64 18.22 -1.01
N TRP A 288 4.23 17.50 -1.97
CA TRP A 288 5.35 16.59 -1.74
C TRP A 288 6.63 17.36 -1.39
N LEU A 289 6.86 18.50 -2.04
CA LEU A 289 7.97 19.42 -1.73
C LEU A 289 7.81 20.09 -0.35
N LEU A 290 6.57 20.31 0.09
CA LEU A 290 6.26 20.88 1.41
C LEU A 290 6.32 19.86 2.55
N LEU A 291 6.25 18.55 2.26
CA LEU A 291 6.27 17.50 3.27
C LEU A 291 7.52 17.54 4.19
N PRO A 292 8.76 17.66 3.69
CA PRO A 292 9.94 17.77 4.55
C PRO A 292 9.87 18.96 5.50
N LEU A 293 9.37 20.11 5.03
CA LEU A 293 9.20 21.31 5.86
C LEU A 293 8.16 21.08 6.96
N ALA A 294 7.03 20.43 6.63
CA ALA A 294 6.02 20.07 7.59
C ALA A 294 6.52 19.04 8.63
N ALA A 295 7.37 18.10 8.21
CA ALA A 295 8.02 17.15 9.10
C ALA A 295 8.99 17.85 10.07
N LEU A 296 9.81 18.78 9.58
CA LEU A 296 10.71 19.59 10.42
C LEU A 296 9.93 20.43 11.43
N LEU A 297 8.82 21.06 11.01
CA LEU A 297 7.93 21.77 11.91
C LEU A 297 7.39 20.85 13.01
N ALA A 298 6.96 19.63 12.67
CA ALA A 298 6.49 18.66 13.64
C ALA A 298 7.56 18.30 14.68
N VAL A 299 8.82 18.14 14.26
CA VAL A 299 9.96 17.95 15.16
C VAL A 299 10.09 19.14 16.12
N VAL A 300 10.11 20.37 15.59
CA VAL A 300 10.25 21.58 16.41
C VAL A 300 9.14 21.69 17.45
N VAL A 301 7.89 21.46 17.04
CA VAL A 301 6.72 21.46 17.94
C VAL A 301 6.86 20.39 19.03
N ALA A 302 7.20 19.16 18.66
CA ALA A 302 7.29 18.04 19.60
C ALA A 302 8.43 18.21 20.62
N VAL A 303 9.58 18.75 20.18
CA VAL A 303 10.73 19.05 21.05
C VAL A 303 10.38 20.18 22.02
N ARG A 304 9.76 21.27 21.54
CA ARG A 304 9.31 22.38 22.40
C ARG A 304 8.27 21.93 23.42
N ALA A 305 7.37 21.03 23.04
CA ALA A 305 6.38 20.42 23.91
C ALA A 305 6.96 19.35 24.87
N ARG A 306 8.28 19.10 24.84
CA ARG A 306 9.00 18.10 25.64
C ARG A 306 8.44 16.67 25.54
N ARG A 307 7.81 16.35 24.41
CA ARG A 307 7.25 15.00 24.13
C ARG A 307 7.70 14.52 22.74
N PRO A 308 9.01 14.33 22.52
CA PRO A 308 9.54 14.06 21.19
C PRO A 308 9.23 12.65 20.68
N VAL A 309 9.12 11.64 21.56
CA VAL A 309 9.04 10.22 21.16
C VAL A 309 7.84 9.90 20.26
N PRO A 310 6.59 10.33 20.56
CA PRO A 310 5.43 10.06 19.70
C PRO A 310 5.52 10.69 18.30
N THR A 311 6.45 11.62 18.08
CA THR A 311 6.68 12.30 16.80
C THR A 311 7.94 11.79 16.10
N LEU A 312 9.07 11.71 16.79
CA LEU A 312 10.34 11.30 16.20
C LEU A 312 10.33 9.86 15.71
N LEU A 313 9.65 8.95 16.43
CA LEU A 313 9.65 7.54 16.07
C LEU A 313 8.91 7.26 14.74
N PRO A 314 7.66 7.72 14.52
CA PRO A 314 7.03 7.59 13.20
C PRO A 314 7.78 8.32 12.09
N LEU A 315 8.40 9.48 12.38
CA LEU A 315 9.23 10.19 11.40
C LEU A 315 10.47 9.36 10.99
N ALA A 316 11.17 8.76 11.96
CA ALA A 316 12.30 7.90 11.66
C ALA A 316 11.88 6.69 10.81
N CYS A 317 10.78 6.03 11.17
CA CYS A 317 10.21 4.92 10.38
C CYS A 317 9.79 5.37 8.97
N ALA A 318 9.23 6.57 8.81
CA ALA A 318 8.88 7.12 7.51
C ALA A 318 10.12 7.32 6.64
N VAL A 319 11.17 7.94 7.18
CA VAL A 319 12.45 8.17 6.49
C VAL A 319 13.10 6.87 6.06
N THR A 320 13.24 5.89 6.97
CA THR A 320 13.86 4.61 6.64
C THR A 320 13.04 3.83 5.62
N SER A 321 11.70 3.89 5.67
CA SER A 321 10.83 3.25 4.67
C SER A 321 10.91 3.90 3.28
N ALA A 322 11.21 5.20 3.20
CA ALA A 322 11.33 5.92 1.93
C ALA A 322 12.69 5.73 1.26
N LEU A 323 13.74 5.44 2.04
CA LEU A 323 15.13 5.37 1.58
C LEU A 323 15.33 4.46 0.37
N PRO A 324 14.82 3.22 0.33
CA PRO A 324 15.02 2.34 -0.83
C PRO A 324 14.43 2.90 -2.13
N TYR A 325 13.31 3.63 -2.02
CA TYR A 325 12.57 4.14 -3.18
C TYR A 325 13.08 5.48 -3.69
N LEU A 326 13.83 6.19 -2.86
CA LEU A 326 14.45 7.47 -3.21
C LEU A 326 15.91 7.30 -3.64
N PHE A 327 16.61 6.30 -3.10
CA PHE A 327 18.07 6.19 -3.19
C PHE A 327 18.59 4.82 -3.65
N MET A 328 17.73 3.79 -3.79
CA MET A 328 18.19 2.45 -4.15
C MET A 328 17.57 1.86 -5.44
N ILE A 329 16.40 2.33 -5.85
CA ILE A 329 15.68 1.80 -7.01
C ILE A 329 15.67 2.86 -8.12
N GLY A 330 16.15 2.51 -9.33
CA GLY A 330 16.21 3.42 -10.49
C GLY A 330 14.90 3.55 -11.29
N TYR A 331 13.75 3.45 -10.62
CA TYR A 331 12.43 3.63 -11.23
C TYR A 331 11.41 4.02 -10.15
N ALA A 332 10.25 4.54 -10.55
CA ALA A 332 9.25 5.04 -9.62
C ALA A 332 7.86 4.43 -9.79
N ALA A 333 7.20 4.28 -8.64
CA ALA A 333 5.76 4.07 -8.52
C ALA A 333 5.31 4.83 -7.27
N PRO A 334 4.31 5.71 -7.38
CA PRO A 334 3.96 6.63 -6.29
C PRO A 334 3.43 5.89 -5.06
N ARG A 335 2.90 4.67 -5.24
CA ARG A 335 2.46 3.76 -4.18
C ARG A 335 3.59 3.29 -3.26
N PHE A 336 4.84 3.29 -3.70
CA PHE A 336 5.96 2.80 -2.88
C PHE A 336 6.16 3.61 -1.60
N LEU A 337 5.86 4.91 -1.65
CA LEU A 337 6.00 5.82 -0.51
C LEU A 337 4.77 5.89 0.40
N GLN A 338 3.73 5.07 0.17
CA GLN A 338 2.52 5.06 1.01
C GLN A 338 2.80 4.85 2.51
N PRO A 339 3.69 3.92 2.92
CA PRO A 339 4.03 3.78 4.35
C PRO A 339 4.63 5.05 4.95
N ALA A 340 5.51 5.74 4.20
CA ALA A 340 6.09 7.00 4.62
C ALA A 340 5.02 8.09 4.76
N TYR A 341 4.12 8.24 3.78
CA TYR A 341 3.04 9.21 3.83
C TYR A 341 2.10 8.98 5.02
N ALA A 342 1.73 7.72 5.29
CA ALA A 342 0.89 7.35 6.42
C ALA A 342 1.54 7.72 7.76
N LEU A 343 2.81 7.37 7.95
CA LEU A 343 3.56 7.65 9.17
C LEU A 343 3.80 9.16 9.37
N LEU A 344 4.01 9.92 8.30
CA LEU A 344 4.15 11.39 8.33
C LEU A 344 2.84 12.10 8.67
N ALA A 345 1.69 11.56 8.26
CA ALA A 345 0.40 12.23 8.39
C ALA A 345 0.04 12.59 9.85
N VAL A 346 0.37 11.72 10.81
CA VAL A 346 0.08 11.94 12.24
C VAL A 346 0.87 13.13 12.82
N PRO A 347 2.22 13.16 12.78
CA PRO A 347 2.98 14.28 13.30
C PRO A 347 2.76 15.58 12.52
N VAL A 348 2.55 15.52 11.21
CA VAL A 348 2.20 16.71 10.40
C VAL A 348 0.86 17.30 10.83
N ALA A 349 -0.17 16.46 11.03
CA ALA A 349 -1.46 16.94 11.52
C ALA A 349 -1.34 17.59 12.92
N ASP A 350 -0.56 17.00 13.83
CA ASP A 350 -0.37 17.56 15.17
C ASP A 350 0.31 18.95 15.13
N ALA A 351 1.32 19.09 14.28
CA ALA A 351 2.06 20.33 14.08
C ALA A 351 1.17 21.46 13.52
N LEU A 352 0.33 21.14 12.52
CA LEU A 352 -0.62 22.10 11.94
C LEU A 352 -1.67 22.54 12.97
N TRP A 353 -2.17 21.62 13.79
CA TRP A 353 -3.11 21.97 14.87
C TRP A 353 -2.47 22.87 15.93
N HIS A 354 -1.19 22.69 16.24
CA HIS A 354 -0.45 23.60 17.14
C HIS A 354 -0.31 25.00 16.52
N LEU A 355 0.05 25.10 15.23
CA LEU A 355 0.14 26.39 14.55
C LEU A 355 -1.18 27.17 14.55
N VAL A 356 -2.29 26.49 14.22
CA VAL A 356 -3.61 27.14 14.13
C VAL A 356 -4.14 27.55 15.52
N ARG A 357 -3.84 26.77 16.57
CA ARG A 357 -4.33 27.04 17.92
C ARG A 357 -3.46 28.01 18.72
N ASP A 358 -2.15 27.92 18.61
CA ASP A 358 -1.24 28.71 19.44
C ASP A 358 -0.73 29.97 18.72
N GLY A 359 -1.06 30.12 17.43
CA GLY A 359 -0.82 31.34 16.66
C GLY A 359 -1.53 32.55 17.28
N ARG A 360 -0.75 33.59 17.60
CA ARG A 360 -1.20 34.87 18.18
C ARG A 360 -2.47 35.35 17.48
N GLY A 361 -3.53 35.59 18.25
CA GLY A 361 -4.93 35.74 17.77
C GLY A 361 -5.19 36.77 16.68
N ARG A 362 -4.23 37.67 16.39
CA ARG A 362 -4.33 38.72 15.38
C ARG A 362 -4.33 38.22 13.93
N TRP A 363 -3.71 37.08 13.62
CA TRP A 363 -3.64 36.55 12.24
C TRP A 363 -4.61 35.40 11.97
N ARG A 364 -5.28 34.88 13.00
CA ARG A 364 -6.24 33.77 12.90
C ARG A 364 -7.36 33.97 11.86
N PRO A 365 -8.03 35.15 11.75
CA PRO A 365 -9.11 35.30 10.78
C PRO A 365 -8.63 35.27 9.31
N VAL A 366 -7.34 35.48 9.06
CA VAL A 366 -6.73 35.42 7.72
C VAL A 366 -6.11 34.03 7.46
N LEU A 367 -5.46 33.44 8.46
CA LEU A 367 -4.82 32.12 8.31
C LEU A 367 -5.84 30.99 8.11
N ALA A 368 -6.99 31.05 8.78
CA ALA A 368 -8.03 30.03 8.63
C ALA A 368 -8.57 29.91 7.19
N PRO A 369 -9.04 30.98 6.52
CA PRO A 369 -9.50 30.89 5.13
C PRO A 369 -8.37 30.55 4.16
N LEU A 370 -7.13 31.02 4.38
CA LEU A 370 -5.99 30.65 3.55
C LEU A 370 -5.67 29.14 3.63
N VAL A 371 -5.67 28.57 4.83
CA VAL A 371 -5.48 27.12 5.03
C VAL A 371 -6.64 26.35 4.39
N ALA A 372 -7.88 26.81 4.56
CA ALA A 372 -9.04 26.18 3.92
C ALA A 372 -8.94 26.20 2.39
N LEU A 373 -8.54 27.33 1.80
CA LEU A 373 -8.32 27.47 0.36
C LEU A 373 -7.17 26.58 -0.14
N ALA A 374 -6.05 26.52 0.59
CA ALA A 374 -4.92 25.66 0.25
C ALA A 374 -5.30 24.18 0.30
N LEU A 375 -6.08 23.76 1.31
CA LEU A 375 -6.59 22.39 1.42
C LEU A 375 -7.60 22.09 0.31
N ALA A 376 -8.51 23.01 -0.01
CA ALA A 376 -9.45 22.85 -1.11
C ALA A 376 -8.73 22.71 -2.47
N GLY A 377 -7.73 23.57 -2.72
CA GLY A 377 -6.87 23.47 -3.91
C GLY A 377 -6.10 22.15 -3.97
N HIS A 378 -5.52 21.70 -2.84
CA HIS A 378 -4.86 20.40 -2.76
C HIS A 378 -5.83 19.25 -3.09
N LEU A 379 -7.03 19.24 -2.52
CA LEU A 379 -8.05 18.22 -2.79
C LEU A 379 -8.49 18.24 -4.26
N ALA A 380 -8.66 19.42 -4.87
CA ALA A 380 -8.99 19.55 -6.28
C ALA A 380 -7.90 18.93 -7.18
N VAL A 381 -6.63 19.20 -6.86
CA VAL A 381 -5.49 18.61 -7.58
C VAL A 381 -5.45 17.09 -7.40
N GLN A 382 -5.61 16.58 -6.17
CA GLN A 382 -5.65 15.13 -5.92
C GLN A 382 -6.82 14.45 -6.68
N ALA A 383 -8.00 15.08 -6.69
CA ALA A 383 -9.16 14.57 -7.42
C ALA A 383 -8.93 14.57 -8.94
N ALA A 384 -8.35 15.64 -9.51
CA ALA A 384 -8.04 15.71 -10.93
C ALA A 384 -7.04 14.61 -11.36
N VAL A 385 -5.98 14.41 -10.58
CA VAL A 385 -5.00 13.34 -10.83
C VAL A 385 -5.65 11.96 -10.70
N LEU A 386 -6.51 11.76 -9.68
CA LEU A 386 -7.24 10.51 -9.48
C LEU A 386 -8.13 10.18 -10.69
N VAL A 387 -8.98 11.11 -11.12
CA VAL A 387 -9.90 10.92 -12.26
C VAL A 387 -9.11 10.60 -13.53
N GLY A 388 -8.06 11.37 -13.83
CA GLY A 388 -7.20 11.10 -14.98
C GLY A 388 -6.52 9.73 -14.91
N THR A 389 -6.11 9.31 -13.71
CA THR A 389 -5.53 7.97 -13.48
C THR A 389 -6.57 6.88 -13.68
N VAL A 390 -7.75 7.02 -13.09
CA VAL A 390 -8.84 6.05 -13.21
C VAL A 390 -9.23 5.87 -14.67
N ASN A 391 -9.50 6.96 -15.40
CA ASN A 391 -9.90 6.90 -16.80
C ASN A 391 -8.85 6.17 -17.67
N ARG A 392 -7.59 6.62 -17.62
CA ARG A 392 -6.50 5.96 -18.38
C ARG A 392 -6.40 4.49 -18.05
N ASN A 393 -6.55 4.16 -16.77
CA ASN A 393 -6.45 2.78 -16.36
C ASN A 393 -7.64 1.98 -16.91
N THR A 394 -8.88 2.42 -16.67
CA THR A 394 -10.09 1.80 -17.23
C THR A 394 -9.98 1.55 -18.73
N ASP A 395 -9.51 2.54 -19.50
CA ASP A 395 -9.30 2.41 -20.95
C ASP A 395 -8.35 1.25 -21.28
N SER A 396 -7.19 1.15 -20.61
CA SER A 396 -6.26 0.02 -20.86
C SER A 396 -6.89 -1.35 -20.55
N ARG A 397 -7.79 -1.45 -19.56
CA ARG A 397 -8.42 -2.74 -19.21
C ARG A 397 -9.47 -3.12 -20.25
N GLN A 398 -10.16 -2.12 -20.79
CA GLN A 398 -11.07 -2.32 -21.92
C GLN A 398 -10.30 -2.74 -23.17
N ASP A 399 -9.10 -2.18 -23.40
CA ASP A 399 -8.20 -2.61 -24.47
C ASP A 399 -7.78 -4.07 -24.34
N TRP A 400 -7.31 -4.50 -23.17
CA TRP A 400 -6.99 -5.91 -22.94
C TRP A 400 -8.19 -6.83 -23.16
N SER A 401 -9.39 -6.41 -22.74
CA SER A 401 -10.63 -7.15 -23.00
C SER A 401 -10.98 -7.21 -24.49
N ARG A 402 -10.73 -6.14 -25.26
CA ARG A 402 -10.88 -6.13 -26.74
C ARG A 402 -9.90 -7.10 -27.39
N VAL A 403 -8.64 -7.04 -26.99
CA VAL A 403 -7.57 -7.92 -27.51
C VAL A 403 -7.89 -9.38 -27.22
N ALA A 404 -8.34 -9.71 -26.01
CA ALA A 404 -8.76 -11.06 -25.66
C ALA A 404 -9.90 -11.60 -26.53
N ARG A 405 -10.92 -10.78 -26.83
CA ARG A 405 -12.01 -11.16 -27.75
C ARG A 405 -11.52 -11.42 -29.16
N GLU A 406 -10.55 -10.63 -29.64
CA GLU A 406 -9.99 -10.82 -30.97
C GLU A 406 -9.11 -12.07 -31.05
N LEU A 407 -8.30 -12.33 -30.01
CA LEU A 407 -7.57 -13.59 -29.86
C LEU A 407 -8.50 -14.81 -29.92
N HIS A 408 -9.65 -14.74 -29.24
CA HIS A 408 -10.67 -15.79 -29.30
C HIS A 408 -11.28 -15.99 -30.70
N ARG A 409 -11.37 -14.94 -31.53
CA ARG A 409 -11.81 -15.02 -32.93
C ARG A 409 -10.75 -15.62 -33.84
N LEU A 410 -9.48 -15.36 -33.54
CA LEU A 410 -8.32 -15.94 -34.21
C LEU A 410 -8.03 -17.39 -33.78
N GLY A 411 -8.90 -18.01 -32.96
CA GLY A 411 -8.77 -19.40 -32.53
C GLY A 411 -7.89 -19.61 -31.29
N VAL A 412 -7.35 -18.55 -30.69
CA VAL A 412 -6.53 -18.63 -29.47
C VAL A 412 -7.46 -18.72 -28.26
N ARG A 413 -7.80 -19.94 -27.85
CA ARG A 413 -8.73 -20.22 -26.72
C ARG A 413 -8.10 -21.23 -25.74
N PRO A 414 -8.52 -21.22 -24.45
CA PRO A 414 -7.94 -22.12 -23.46
C PRO A 414 -8.10 -23.61 -23.82
N PRO A 415 -7.08 -24.45 -23.56
CA PRO A 415 -5.74 -24.10 -23.07
C PRO A 415 -4.89 -23.40 -24.16
N CYS A 416 -4.24 -22.29 -23.81
CA CYS A 416 -3.48 -21.45 -24.75
C CYS A 416 -2.35 -20.70 -24.03
N LEU A 417 -1.40 -20.17 -24.81
CA LEU A 417 -0.29 -19.35 -24.32
C LEU A 417 -0.24 -18.00 -25.05
N VAL A 418 -0.16 -16.90 -24.29
CA VAL A 418 0.09 -15.55 -24.81
C VAL A 418 1.50 -15.11 -24.39
N THR A 419 2.28 -14.58 -25.32
CA THR A 419 3.65 -14.13 -25.07
C THR A 419 3.91 -12.70 -25.51
N GLY A 420 4.98 -12.08 -25.00
CA GLY A 420 5.38 -10.74 -25.38
C GLY A 420 4.60 -9.63 -24.67
N HIS A 421 4.49 -8.49 -25.34
CA HIS A 421 4.02 -7.24 -24.75
C HIS A 421 2.66 -7.40 -24.05
N GLU A 422 2.60 -7.03 -22.77
CA GLU A 422 1.40 -7.14 -21.94
C GLU A 422 0.78 -8.54 -21.86
N SER A 423 1.59 -9.59 -22.06
CA SER A 423 1.15 -10.99 -22.02
C SER A 423 0.48 -11.40 -20.71
N ILE A 424 0.88 -10.84 -19.56
CA ILE A 424 0.26 -11.16 -18.26
C ILE A 424 -1.22 -10.74 -18.21
N PRO A 425 -1.56 -9.44 -18.35
CA PRO A 425 -2.96 -9.04 -18.36
C PRO A 425 -3.69 -9.65 -19.56
N ILE A 426 -3.15 -9.59 -20.79
CA ILE A 426 -3.84 -10.14 -21.98
C ILE A 426 -4.12 -11.63 -21.80
N GLY A 427 -3.15 -12.41 -21.31
CA GLY A 427 -3.32 -13.83 -21.00
C GLY A 427 -4.47 -14.07 -20.03
N TYR A 428 -4.51 -13.30 -18.93
CA TYR A 428 -5.60 -13.40 -17.95
C TYR A 428 -6.98 -13.11 -18.55
N TYR A 429 -7.15 -11.98 -19.26
CA TYR A 429 -8.43 -11.64 -19.91
C TYR A 429 -8.82 -12.65 -21.02
N THR A 430 -7.84 -13.33 -21.61
CA THR A 430 -8.08 -14.39 -22.61
C THR A 430 -8.35 -15.76 -21.97
N GLY A 431 -8.00 -15.95 -20.69
CA GLY A 431 -8.00 -17.26 -20.01
C GLY A 431 -6.79 -18.13 -20.34
N CYS A 432 -5.75 -17.56 -20.96
CA CYS A 432 -4.53 -18.25 -21.35
C CYS A 432 -3.43 -18.12 -20.29
N SER A 433 -2.45 -19.02 -20.36
CA SER A 433 -1.16 -18.84 -19.70
C SER A 433 -0.40 -17.67 -20.32
N SER A 434 0.45 -17.02 -19.54
CA SER A 434 1.32 -15.92 -20.01
C SER A 434 2.80 -16.33 -19.94
N GLY A 435 3.56 -16.07 -21.00
CA GLY A 435 4.99 -16.39 -21.08
C GLY A 435 5.85 -15.25 -21.59
N GLU A 436 7.00 -15.03 -20.97
CA GLU A 436 8.01 -14.08 -21.43
C GLU A 436 9.39 -14.70 -21.48
N ILE A 437 10.14 -14.40 -22.53
CA ILE A 437 11.51 -14.92 -22.74
C ILE A 437 12.58 -14.10 -22.02
N GLY A 438 12.21 -12.94 -21.46
CA GLY A 438 13.16 -12.02 -20.86
C GLY A 438 12.51 -10.91 -20.04
N GLY A 439 13.35 -10.01 -19.52
CA GLY A 439 12.92 -8.94 -18.63
C GLY A 439 12.44 -9.45 -17.27
N ASN A 440 11.71 -8.59 -16.56
CA ASN A 440 11.34 -8.80 -15.14
C ASN A 440 10.33 -9.93 -14.91
N ASN A 441 9.74 -10.45 -15.98
CA ASN A 441 8.76 -11.54 -15.93
C ASN A 441 9.22 -12.75 -16.76
N GLY A 442 10.50 -12.81 -17.15
CA GLY A 442 11.05 -13.92 -17.92
C GLY A 442 10.85 -15.25 -17.18
N ASN A 443 10.10 -16.17 -17.80
CA ASN A 443 9.70 -17.43 -17.21
C ASN A 443 9.72 -18.62 -18.19
N THR A 444 10.07 -18.38 -19.45
CA THR A 444 10.13 -19.42 -20.50
C THR A 444 11.23 -19.12 -21.50
N THR A 445 11.47 -20.02 -22.45
CA THR A 445 12.44 -19.85 -23.54
C THR A 445 11.77 -19.87 -24.91
N ALA A 446 12.46 -19.35 -25.94
CA ALA A 446 11.96 -19.40 -27.31
C ALA A 446 11.69 -20.85 -27.77
N ALA A 447 12.56 -21.79 -27.39
CA ALA A 447 12.42 -23.21 -27.72
C ALA A 447 11.15 -23.81 -27.08
N GLU A 448 10.90 -23.53 -25.80
CA GLU A 448 9.69 -23.97 -25.10
C GLU A 448 8.42 -23.40 -25.71
N ILE A 449 8.44 -22.12 -26.13
CA ILE A 449 7.30 -21.49 -26.81
C ILE A 449 7.02 -22.19 -28.13
N THR A 450 8.04 -22.42 -28.97
CA THR A 450 7.85 -23.11 -30.25
C THR A 450 7.39 -24.54 -30.09
N GLU A 451 7.86 -25.24 -29.05
CA GLU A 451 7.41 -26.60 -28.73
C GLU A 451 5.96 -26.60 -28.23
N THR A 452 5.57 -25.59 -27.44
CA THR A 452 4.20 -25.41 -26.99
C THR A 452 3.25 -25.10 -28.15
N ALA A 453 3.70 -24.33 -29.13
CA ALA A 453 2.94 -24.00 -30.34
C ALA A 453 2.56 -25.21 -31.18
N ARG A 454 3.28 -26.33 -31.05
CA ARG A 454 2.92 -27.60 -31.71
C ARG A 454 1.73 -28.31 -31.04
N ARG A 455 1.35 -27.92 -29.82
CA ARG A 455 0.37 -28.64 -28.99
C ARG A 455 -0.89 -27.84 -28.71
N ILE A 456 -0.75 -26.53 -28.52
CA ILE A 456 -1.85 -25.63 -28.17
C ILE A 456 -1.71 -24.29 -28.92
N PRO A 457 -2.79 -23.51 -29.06
CA PRO A 457 -2.73 -22.18 -29.64
C PRO A 457 -1.76 -21.25 -28.89
N VAL A 458 -0.86 -20.61 -29.63
CA VAL A 458 0.11 -19.64 -29.11
C VAL A 458 -0.02 -18.32 -29.87
N ALA A 459 -0.07 -17.21 -29.13
CA ALA A 459 -0.05 -15.87 -29.70
C ALA A 459 1.12 -15.06 -29.15
N ALA A 460 1.89 -14.45 -30.04
CA ALA A 460 2.91 -13.47 -29.68
C ALA A 460 2.38 -12.05 -29.91
N VAL A 461 2.37 -11.24 -28.85
CA VAL A 461 1.92 -9.85 -28.87
C VAL A 461 3.12 -8.93 -28.96
N THR A 462 3.12 -8.04 -29.94
CA THR A 462 4.14 -7.00 -30.11
C THR A 462 3.50 -5.64 -29.88
N GLY A 463 4.11 -4.85 -28.99
CA GLY A 463 3.66 -3.49 -28.68
C GLY A 463 3.92 -2.50 -29.82
N PRO A 464 3.40 -1.27 -29.71
CA PRO A 464 3.52 -0.25 -30.75
C PRO A 464 4.99 0.06 -31.08
N GLY A 465 5.34 0.02 -32.38
CA GLY A 465 6.71 0.26 -32.85
C GLY A 465 7.72 -0.85 -32.49
N GLY A 466 7.27 -1.93 -31.85
CA GLY A 466 8.12 -3.07 -31.51
C GLY A 466 8.39 -3.99 -32.70
N THR A 467 9.42 -4.82 -32.57
CA THR A 467 9.72 -5.89 -33.55
C THR A 467 9.26 -7.24 -33.00
N PRO A 468 8.66 -8.11 -33.84
CA PRO A 468 8.25 -9.42 -33.40
C PRO A 468 9.46 -10.29 -33.02
N PRO A 469 9.34 -11.12 -31.99
CA PRO A 469 10.43 -11.99 -31.56
C PRO A 469 10.77 -13.00 -32.66
N GLY A 470 12.04 -13.42 -32.71
CA GLY A 470 12.57 -14.27 -33.79
C GLY A 470 11.71 -15.51 -34.07
N TYR A 471 11.25 -16.19 -33.01
CA TYR A 471 10.44 -17.41 -33.11
C TYR A 471 9.04 -17.22 -33.72
N ALA A 472 8.53 -15.98 -33.76
CA ALA A 472 7.20 -15.66 -34.27
C ALA A 472 7.22 -14.85 -35.57
N ARG A 473 8.40 -14.58 -36.15
CA ARG A 473 8.52 -13.71 -37.34
C ARG A 473 7.75 -14.23 -38.56
N ASP A 474 7.63 -15.55 -38.68
CA ASP A 474 6.99 -16.21 -39.82
C ASP A 474 5.51 -16.52 -39.58
N TRP A 475 5.00 -16.21 -38.38
CA TRP A 475 3.57 -16.39 -38.03
C TRP A 475 2.71 -15.28 -38.62
N THR A 476 1.47 -15.58 -39.00
CA THR A 476 0.56 -14.63 -39.63
C THR A 476 0.29 -13.41 -38.73
N PRO A 477 0.54 -12.18 -39.20
CA PRO A 477 0.29 -10.97 -38.42
C PRO A 477 -1.17 -10.50 -38.53
N HIS A 478 -1.71 -10.09 -37.40
CA HIS A 478 -3.03 -9.47 -37.23
C HIS A 478 -2.86 -8.17 -36.44
N ARG A 479 -3.55 -7.10 -36.83
CA ARG A 479 -3.55 -5.85 -36.07
C ARG A 479 -4.80 -5.76 -35.23
N VAL A 480 -4.61 -5.47 -33.94
CA VAL A 480 -5.70 -5.27 -32.99
C VAL A 480 -5.32 -4.05 -32.18
N THR A 481 -6.18 -3.01 -32.20
CA THR A 481 -5.84 -1.67 -31.69
C THR A 481 -4.53 -1.16 -32.31
N ASP A 482 -3.55 -0.84 -31.47
CA ASP A 482 -2.18 -0.43 -31.75
C ASP A 482 -1.17 -1.58 -31.64
N LEU A 483 -1.64 -2.80 -31.34
CA LEU A 483 -0.83 -4.00 -31.17
C LEU A 483 -0.75 -4.83 -32.46
N SER A 484 0.39 -5.50 -32.64
CA SER A 484 0.55 -6.54 -33.65
C SER A 484 0.55 -7.91 -32.97
N ILE A 485 -0.46 -8.72 -33.28
CA ILE A 485 -0.62 -10.09 -32.79
C ILE A 485 -0.16 -11.04 -33.88
N ARG A 486 0.62 -12.05 -33.51
CA ARG A 486 1.00 -13.13 -34.42
C ARG A 486 0.59 -14.46 -33.82
N VAL A 487 -0.17 -15.25 -34.56
CA VAL A 487 -0.70 -16.54 -34.09
C VAL A 487 0.09 -17.66 -34.74
N ALA A 488 0.56 -18.60 -33.93
CA ALA A 488 1.26 -19.77 -34.44
C ALA A 488 0.34 -20.57 -35.38
N PRO A 489 0.88 -21.10 -36.49
CA PRO A 489 0.10 -21.97 -37.36
C PRO A 489 -0.34 -23.22 -36.57
N PRO A 490 -1.52 -23.79 -36.88
CA PRO A 490 -1.95 -25.04 -36.27
C PRO A 490 -0.89 -26.12 -36.56
N GLY A 491 -0.46 -26.80 -35.49
CA GLY A 491 0.56 -27.85 -35.52
C GLY A 491 0.08 -29.17 -36.07
#